data_AF-H4F5U4-F1
#
_entry.id   AF-H4F5U4-F1
#
_cell.length_a   1.000
_cell.length_b   1.000
_cell.length_c   1.000
_cell.angle_alpha   90.00
_cell.angle_beta   90.00
_cell.angle_gamma   90.00
#
_symmetry.space_group_name_H-M   'P 1'
#
loop_
_entity.id
_entity.type
_entity.pdbx_description
1 polymer ?
#
loop_
_entity_poly.entity_id
_entity_poly.type
_entity_poly.pdbx_seq_one_letter_code
_entity_poly.pdbx_strand_id
1 'polypeptide(L)'
;MHIADAQIHLWTNNLAPQRHRKAPLSIEGALREMGAAGVQTAVVHPPNWDPNSNAYAVQAALAHPSRFATLGWFPLDETRSEDSVERLMAMPGMKGMRVPFQWGCLFYRSISTSSAHCHPLPAHAPFD
;
A
#
# COMPACT_ATOMS: atom_id res chain seq x y z
N MET A 1 -24.85 1.47 14.09
CA MET A 1 -24.10 0.51 13.25
C MET A 1 -22.69 1.05 13.09
N HIS A 2 -21.66 0.21 13.20
CA HIS A 2 -20.26 0.60 12.92
C HIS A 2 -19.91 0.24 11.49
N ILE A 3 -19.43 1.20 10.73
CA ILE A 3 -19.04 1.09 9.32
C ILE A 3 -17.53 1.35 9.24
N ALA A 4 -16.83 0.34 8.75
CA ALA A 4 -15.40 0.41 8.49
C ALA A 4 -15.14 0.35 6.98
N ASP A 5 -14.38 1.31 6.45
CA ASP A 5 -13.82 1.18 5.12
C ASP A 5 -12.55 0.33 5.21
N ALA A 6 -12.61 -0.89 4.68
CA ALA A 6 -11.52 -1.84 4.76
C ALA A 6 -10.37 -1.54 3.78
N GLN A 7 -10.49 -0.52 2.91
CA GLN A 7 -9.43 -0.20 1.96
C GLN A 7 -9.49 1.26 1.46
N ILE A 8 -8.63 2.10 2.02
CA ILE A 8 -8.35 3.44 1.47
C ILE A 8 -6.88 3.61 1.10
N HIS A 9 -6.60 4.55 0.20
CA HIS A 9 -5.23 5.01 -0.11
C HIS A 9 -5.03 6.43 0.41
N LEU A 10 -3.94 6.67 1.14
CA LEU A 10 -3.45 8.01 1.48
C LEU A 10 -2.10 8.23 0.81
N TRP A 11 -1.88 9.40 0.22
CA TRP A 11 -0.62 9.75 -0.42
C TRP A 11 -0.41 11.25 -0.45
N THR A 12 0.83 11.67 -0.68
CA THR A 12 1.24 13.08 -0.59
C THR A 12 1.79 13.66 -1.89
N ASN A 13 2.21 12.79 -2.82
CA ASN A 13 2.83 13.19 -4.08
C ASN A 13 1.84 13.25 -5.26
N ASN A 14 2.29 13.81 -6.38
CA ASN A 14 1.51 13.87 -7.63
C ASN A 14 1.81 12.70 -8.59
N LEU A 15 2.29 11.57 -8.07
CA LEU A 15 2.70 10.40 -8.88
C LEU A 15 1.58 9.38 -9.06
N ALA A 16 0.35 9.71 -8.68
CA ALA A 16 -0.79 8.80 -8.80
C ALA A 16 -1.01 8.39 -10.27
N PRO A 17 -1.10 7.07 -10.58
CA PRO A 17 -1.41 6.59 -11.92
C PRO A 17 -2.74 7.14 -12.43
N GLN A 18 -2.91 7.23 -13.76
CA GLN A 18 -4.08 7.89 -14.37
C GLN A 18 -5.44 7.36 -13.90
N ARG A 19 -5.53 6.07 -13.54
CA ARG A 19 -6.74 5.42 -13.03
C ARG A 19 -7.14 5.83 -11.60
N HIS A 20 -6.33 6.64 -10.93
CA HIS A 20 -6.61 7.15 -9.58
C HIS A 20 -6.94 8.64 -9.64
N ARG A 21 -7.53 9.14 -8.55
CA ARG A 21 -7.66 10.59 -8.31
C ARG A 21 -6.31 11.27 -8.52
N LYS A 22 -6.30 12.38 -9.26
CA LYS A 22 -5.08 13.13 -9.56
C LYS A 22 -4.53 13.88 -8.35
N ALA A 23 -5.43 14.49 -7.57
CA ALA A 23 -5.05 15.18 -6.34
C ALA A 23 -4.77 14.18 -5.21
N PRO A 24 -3.72 14.38 -4.40
CA PRO A 24 -3.45 13.59 -3.22
C PRO A 24 -4.63 13.53 -2.25
N LEU A 25 -4.89 12.36 -1.66
CA LEU A 25 -5.80 12.23 -0.53
C LEU A 25 -5.00 12.34 0.78
N SER A 26 -5.09 13.52 1.41
CA SER A 26 -4.48 13.77 2.71
C SER A 26 -5.29 13.16 3.86
N ILE A 27 -4.68 13.01 5.03
CA ILE A 27 -5.33 12.56 6.27
C ILE A 27 -6.59 13.38 6.56
N GLU A 28 -6.47 14.72 6.54
CA GLU A 28 -7.60 15.63 6.74
C GLU A 28 -8.69 15.49 5.66
N GLY A 29 -8.28 15.26 4.41
CA GLY A 29 -9.22 14.98 3.32
C GLY A 29 -10.01 13.71 3.57
N ALA A 30 -9.33 12.63 3.95
CA ALA A 30 -9.95 11.35 4.26
C ALA A 30 -10.90 11.47 5.45
N LEU A 31 -10.52 12.16 6.53
CA LEU A 31 -11.40 12.37 7.68
C LEU A 31 -12.69 13.10 7.32
N ARG A 32 -12.62 14.13 6.47
CA ARG A 32 -13.81 14.83 5.96
C ARG A 32 -14.70 13.93 5.12
N GLU A 33 -14.12 13.19 4.18
CA GLU A 33 -14.87 12.30 3.29
C GLU A 33 -15.49 11.13 4.08
N MET A 34 -14.75 10.52 5.01
CA MET A 34 -15.26 9.51 5.95
C MET A 34 -16.41 10.06 6.80
N GLY A 35 -16.28 11.29 7.31
CA GLY A 35 -17.32 11.95 8.09
C GLY A 35 -18.61 12.15 7.29
N ALA A 36 -18.50 12.64 6.05
CA ALA A 36 -19.63 12.82 5.15
C ALA A 36 -20.31 11.49 4.76
N ALA A 37 -19.54 10.42 4.64
CA ALA A 37 -20.02 9.08 4.31
C ALA A 37 -20.53 8.27 5.52
N GLY A 38 -20.38 8.79 6.75
CA GLY A 38 -20.73 8.04 7.97
C GLY A 38 -19.81 6.86 8.26
N VAL A 39 -18.57 6.86 7.77
CA VAL A 39 -17.53 5.85 8.03
C VAL A 39 -16.76 6.18 9.31
N GLN A 40 -16.77 5.28 10.28
CA GLN A 40 -16.12 5.50 11.58
C GLN A 40 -14.62 5.19 11.54
N THR A 41 -14.21 4.12 10.86
CA THR A 41 -12.81 3.67 10.82
C THR A 41 -12.40 3.29 9.41
N ALA A 42 -11.12 3.45 9.08
CA ALA A 42 -10.58 3.02 7.80
C ALA A 42 -9.25 2.28 7.95
N VAL A 43 -9.02 1.31 7.06
CA VAL A 43 -7.73 0.63 6.92
C VAL A 43 -7.00 1.24 5.74
N VAL A 44 -5.88 1.89 6.03
CA VAL A 44 -4.99 2.49 5.04
C VAL A 44 -4.16 1.39 4.39
N HIS A 45 -4.26 1.31 3.08
CA HIS A 45 -3.41 0.50 2.25
C HIS A 45 -2.43 1.47 1.58
N PRO A 46 -1.17 1.55 2.02
CA PRO A 46 -0.23 2.52 1.46
C PRO A 46 -0.01 2.22 -0.04
N PRO A 47 -0.20 3.19 -0.95
CA PRO A 47 -0.02 2.95 -2.37
C PRO A 47 1.46 2.83 -2.76
N ASN A 48 1.77 1.96 -3.72
CA ASN A 48 3.16 1.68 -4.11
C ASN A 48 3.83 2.76 -4.97
N TRP A 49 3.09 3.74 -5.49
CA TRP A 49 3.63 4.86 -6.26
C TRP A 49 4.14 6.01 -5.38
N ASP A 50 3.86 5.99 -4.07
CA ASP A 50 4.42 6.95 -3.12
C ASP A 50 5.44 6.24 -2.21
N PRO A 51 6.75 6.49 -2.37
CA PRO A 51 7.77 5.83 -1.55
C PRO A 51 7.62 6.15 -0.05
N ASN A 52 6.93 7.24 0.30
CA ASN A 52 6.66 7.63 1.69
C ASN A 52 5.34 7.09 2.22
N SER A 53 4.60 6.29 1.44
CA SER A 53 3.23 5.90 1.77
C SER A 53 3.11 5.17 3.11
N ASN A 54 4.05 4.27 3.43
CA ASN A 54 4.04 3.55 4.70
C ASN A 54 4.20 4.51 5.89
N ALA A 55 5.17 5.42 5.80
CA ALA A 55 5.41 6.41 6.84
C ALA A 55 4.20 7.34 7.02
N TYR A 56 3.57 7.74 5.91
CA TYR A 56 2.37 8.57 5.95
C TYR A 56 1.15 7.85 6.55
N ALA A 57 1.00 6.54 6.28
CA ALA A 57 -0.05 5.74 6.90
C ALA A 57 0.17 5.55 8.42
N VAL A 58 1.43 5.37 8.84
CA VAL A 58 1.81 5.36 10.26
C VAL A 58 1.52 6.71 10.91
N GLN A 59 1.82 7.82 10.23
CA GLN A 59 1.48 9.16 10.70
C GLN A 59 -0.04 9.32 10.90
N ALA A 60 -0.85 8.82 9.97
CA ALA A 60 -2.32 8.83 10.08
C ALA A 60 -2.81 8.06 11.31
N ALA A 61 -2.28 6.84 11.52
CA ALA A 61 -2.64 6.01 12.65
C ALA A 61 -2.13 6.56 14.00
N LEU A 62 -1.00 7.28 14.02
CA LEU A 62 -0.53 7.99 15.21
C LEU A 62 -1.39 9.21 15.55
N ALA A 63 -1.75 10.01 14.54
CA ALA A 63 -2.55 11.22 14.75
C ALA A 63 -4.01 10.89 15.11
N HIS A 64 -4.57 9.81 14.55
CA HIS A 64 -5.96 9.40 14.77
C HIS A 64 -6.07 7.88 15.00
N PRO A 65 -5.57 7.36 16.14
CA PRO A 65 -5.50 5.92 16.40
C PRO A 65 -6.85 5.23 16.51
N SER A 66 -7.92 5.98 16.79
CA SER A 66 -9.30 5.47 16.79
C SER A 66 -9.96 5.51 15.40
N ARG A 67 -9.30 6.08 14.39
CA ARG A 67 -9.85 6.28 13.04
C ARG A 67 -9.11 5.46 11.99
N PHE A 68 -7.79 5.31 12.12
CA PHE A 68 -6.96 4.64 11.12
C PHE A 68 -6.18 3.46 11.69
N ALA A 69 -6.14 2.40 10.89
CA ALA A 69 -5.15 1.33 10.97
C ALA A 69 -4.45 1.21 9.61
N THR A 70 -3.32 0.51 9.52
CA THR A 70 -2.60 0.34 8.25
C THR A 70 -2.18 -1.09 7.97
N LEU A 71 -2.19 -1.45 6.68
CA LEU A 71 -1.57 -2.67 6.14
C LEU A 71 -0.38 -2.28 5.27
N GLY A 72 0.83 -2.32 5.85
CA GLY A 72 2.05 -1.87 5.19
C GLY A 72 2.52 -2.81 4.07
N TRP A 73 3.52 -2.37 3.32
CA TRP A 73 4.15 -3.20 2.29
C TRP A 73 5.64 -2.89 2.18
N PHE A 74 6.41 -3.79 1.59
CA PHE A 74 7.76 -3.50 1.12
C PHE A 74 8.02 -4.30 -0.17
N PRO A 75 9.00 -3.92 -1.01
CA PRO A 75 9.35 -4.69 -2.20
C PRO A 75 9.74 -6.12 -1.82
N LEU A 76 9.14 -7.11 -2.47
CA LEU A 76 9.44 -8.52 -2.25
C LEU A 76 10.54 -8.96 -3.22
N ASP A 77 11.79 -8.58 -2.93
CA ASP A 77 12.97 -9.00 -3.67
C ASP A 77 13.95 -9.80 -2.79
N GLU A 78 14.97 -10.39 -3.42
CA GLU A 78 15.97 -11.25 -2.76
C GLU A 78 16.83 -10.51 -1.71
N THR A 79 16.75 -9.18 -1.61
CA THR A 79 17.59 -8.38 -0.71
C THR A 79 16.95 -8.13 0.66
N ARG A 80 15.70 -8.56 0.87
CA ARG A 80 14.96 -8.32 2.12
C ARG A 80 15.17 -9.42 3.15
N SER A 81 15.59 -9.03 4.35
CA SER A 81 15.70 -9.92 5.51
C SER A 81 14.35 -10.17 6.18
N GLU A 82 14.24 -11.29 6.91
CA GLU A 82 13.09 -11.62 7.77
C GLU A 82 12.74 -10.49 8.75
N ASP A 83 13.74 -9.80 9.30
CA ASP A 83 13.58 -8.59 10.14
C ASP A 83 12.75 -7.48 9.49
N SER A 84 12.61 -7.47 8.16
CA SER A 84 11.80 -6.47 7.45
C SER A 84 10.33 -6.54 7.85
N VAL A 85 9.81 -7.76 8.07
CA VAL A 85 8.43 -7.96 8.54
C VAL A 85 8.28 -7.48 9.97
N GLU A 86 9.21 -7.88 10.85
CA GLU A 86 9.18 -7.48 12.26
C GLU A 86 9.25 -5.97 12.44
N ARG A 87 10.18 -5.30 11.74
CA ARG A 87 10.33 -3.84 11.78
C ARG A 87 9.09 -3.12 11.26
N LEU A 88 8.47 -3.64 10.20
CA LEU A 88 7.23 -3.07 9.66
C LEU A 88 6.08 -3.25 10.65
N MET A 89 5.91 -4.47 11.19
CA MET A 89 4.84 -4.79 12.16
C MET A 89 4.99 -4.06 13.49
N ALA A 90 6.21 -3.67 13.87
CA ALA A 90 6.46 -2.84 15.06
C ALA A 90 6.03 -1.36 14.90
N MET A 91 5.70 -0.91 13.68
CA MET A 91 5.28 0.46 13.47
C MET A 91 3.87 0.72 14.06
N PRO A 92 3.63 1.91 14.64
CA PRO A 92 2.33 2.27 15.19
C PRO A 92 1.19 2.13 14.17
N GLY A 93 0.08 1.52 14.60
CA GLY A 93 -1.10 1.33 13.77
C GLY A 93 -1.01 0.21 12.73
N MET A 94 0.14 -0.47 12.62
CA MET A 94 0.31 -1.62 11.71
C MET A 94 -0.53 -2.80 12.19
N LYS A 95 -1.39 -3.33 11.31
CA LYS A 95 -2.25 -4.51 11.58
C LYS A 95 -1.95 -5.70 10.68
N GLY A 96 -1.02 -5.54 9.75
CA GLY A 96 -0.63 -6.59 8.82
C GLY A 96 0.05 -6.00 7.59
N MET A 97 0.05 -6.77 6.52
CA MET A 97 0.68 -6.40 5.26
C MET A 97 -0.28 -6.49 4.08
N ARG A 98 -0.10 -5.62 3.09
CA ARG A 98 -0.70 -5.73 1.76
C ARG A 98 0.37 -6.16 0.77
N VAL A 99 0.15 -7.30 0.13
CA VAL A 99 1.03 -7.79 -0.94
C VAL A 99 0.27 -7.66 -2.27
N PRO A 100 0.65 -6.74 -3.17
CA PRO A 100 0.01 -6.66 -4.48
C PRO A 100 0.42 -7.88 -5.32
N PHE A 101 -0.59 -8.59 -5.83
CA PHE A 101 -0.40 -9.81 -6.63
C PHE A 101 0.51 -9.61 -7.85
N GLN A 102 0.56 -8.39 -8.42
CA GLN A 102 1.45 -8.08 -9.55
C GLN A 102 2.95 -8.23 -9.24
N TRP A 103 3.35 -8.26 -7.96
CA TRP A 103 4.73 -8.57 -7.54
C TRP A 103 5.00 -10.07 -7.42
N GLY A 104 3.95 -10.92 -7.47
CA GLY A 104 4.05 -12.38 -7.39
C GLY A 104 4.66 -13.04 -8.64
N CYS A 105 4.71 -12.35 -9.78
CA CYS A 105 5.39 -12.89 -10.97
C CYS A 105 6.93 -12.99 -10.80
N LEU A 106 7.52 -12.37 -9.77
CA LEU A 106 8.94 -12.58 -9.42
C LEU A 106 9.20 -13.87 -8.63
N PHE A 107 8.16 -14.60 -8.19
CA PHE A 107 8.30 -15.78 -7.32
C PHE A 107 7.78 -17.10 -7.91
N TYR A 108 7.50 -17.19 -9.22
CA TYR A 108 7.36 -18.50 -9.87
C TYR A 108 8.74 -19.01 -10.31
N ARG A 109 9.58 -19.37 -9.34
CA ARG A 109 10.82 -20.10 -9.58
C ARG A 109 10.47 -21.59 -9.59
N SER A 110 10.40 -22.16 -10.79
CA SER A 110 10.43 -23.61 -11.00
C SER A 110 11.66 -24.19 -10.28
N ILE A 111 11.50 -25.33 -9.61
CA ILE A 111 12.57 -26.08 -8.89
C ILE A 111 13.60 -26.70 -9.87
N SER A 112 13.70 -26.23 -11.11
CA SER A 112 14.65 -26.79 -12.07
C SER A 112 15.29 -25.72 -12.93
N THR A 113 16.62 -25.73 -12.90
CA THR A 113 17.59 -25.01 -13.74
C THR A 113 18.03 -23.61 -13.29
N SER A 114 19.34 -23.51 -13.13
CA SER A 114 20.13 -22.34 -12.79
C SER A 114 20.26 -21.44 -14.02
N SER A 115 19.48 -20.36 -14.09
CA SER A 115 19.84 -19.08 -14.74
C SER A 115 18.66 -18.13 -14.67
N ALA A 116 18.75 -17.11 -13.81
CA ALA A 116 17.74 -16.07 -13.71
C ALA A 116 17.98 -15.02 -14.79
N HIS A 117 17.11 -14.96 -15.80
CA HIS A 117 16.96 -13.78 -16.65
C HIS A 117 15.55 -13.22 -16.43
N CYS A 118 15.48 -12.04 -15.81
CA CYS A 118 14.26 -11.24 -15.77
C CYS A 118 14.03 -10.63 -17.16
N HIS A 119 13.04 -11.12 -17.89
CA HIS A 119 12.51 -10.35 -19.02
C HIS A 119 11.53 -9.30 -18.47
N PRO A 120 11.69 -8.01 -18.82
CA PRO A 120 10.66 -7.02 -18.55
C PRO A 120 9.36 -7.46 -19.23
N LEU A 121 8.24 -7.33 -18.52
CA LEU A 121 6.93 -7.42 -19.15
C LEU A 121 6.89 -6.43 -20.32
N PRO A 122 6.45 -6.83 -21.52
CA PRO A 122 6.31 -5.89 -22.62
C PRO A 122 5.41 -4.75 -22.14
N ALA A 123 5.88 -3.52 -22.32
CA ALA A 123 5.07 -2.34 -22.11
C ALA A 123 3.76 -2.53 -22.88
N HIS A 124 2.63 -2.36 -22.19
CA HIS A 124 1.30 -2.47 -22.76
C HIS A 124 1.27 -1.84 -24.16
N ALA A 125 1.07 -2.65 -25.19
CA ALA A 125 0.69 -2.14 -26.49
C ALA A 125 -0.66 -1.40 -26.33
N PRO A 126 -0.86 -0.25 -26.98
CA PRO A 126 -2.15 0.41 -26.99
C PRO A 126 -3.19 -0.53 -27.63
N PHE A 127 -4.38 -0.60 -27.05
CA PHE A 127 -5.52 -1.19 -27.70
C PHE A 127 -5.97 -0.24 -28.82
N ASP A 128 -6.00 -0.74 -30.06
CA ASP A 128 -6.74 -0.15 -31.17
C ASP A 128 -8.26 -0.26 -30.93
#